data_AF-A0A2E6TBN9-F1
#
_entry.id   AF-A0A2E6TBN9-F1
#
_cell.length_a   1.000
_cell.length_b   1.000
_cell.length_c   1.000
_cell.angle_alpha   90.00
_cell.angle_beta   90.00
_cell.angle_gamma   90.00
#
_symmetry.space_group_name_H-M   'P 1'
#
loop_
_entity.id
_entity.type
_entity.pdbx_description
1 polymer ?
#
loop_
_entity_poly.entity_id
_entity_poly.type
_entity_poly.pdbx_seq_one_letter_code
_entity_poly.pdbx_strand_id
1 'polypeptide(L)'
;MTEETDSPEEEKTDQSTHSDDPEAPPEIDFDYVDLMLDGDLKSQVNYSFVKAIAAALDEKVSLLEDAEKNIESSEGEESFAEIALPEIEAMAQALTEGCVDFSRIHFWEACETAEIAWEESKDEEGNVVNRMPYGKPHDEPKEGNRLLANAQKIATWLRSVHELHDEKGMGWVSPYGCPEDGQHAYDRRAECLAGIDKIIEQVKANRDV
;
A
#
# COMPACT_ATOMS: atom_id res chain seq x y z
N MET A 1 28.27 52.59 49.44
CA MET A 1 28.96 51.30 49.59
C MET A 1 27.86 50.26 49.59
N THR A 2 27.50 49.68 48.44
CA THR A 2 28.09 48.46 47.82
C THR A 2 27.87 47.28 48.78
N GLU A 3 27.21 46.15 48.49
CA GLU A 3 26.91 45.31 47.30
C GLU A 3 25.52 44.65 47.55
N GLU A 4 24.58 44.36 46.65
CA GLU A 4 24.50 43.64 45.36
C GLU A 4 24.95 42.17 45.33
N THR A 5 24.04 41.33 44.81
CA THR A 5 24.22 39.93 44.33
C THR A 5 24.42 38.86 45.42
N ASP A 6 23.99 37.60 45.28
CA ASP A 6 23.43 36.83 44.18
C ASP A 6 22.75 35.59 44.77
N SER A 7 21.74 35.06 44.10
CA SER A 7 21.17 33.73 44.39
C SER A 7 22.12 32.66 43.84
N PRO A 8 22.34 31.51 44.50
CA PRO A 8 22.98 30.39 43.85
C PRO A 8 21.92 29.50 43.15
N GLU A 9 22.03 29.45 41.82
CA GLU A 9 21.71 28.27 41.01
C GLU A 9 22.83 27.22 41.11
N GLU A 10 22.55 26.02 40.59
CA GLU A 10 23.35 24.77 40.49
C GLU A 10 23.11 23.78 41.65
N GLU A 11 22.83 22.48 41.44
CA GLU A 11 23.13 21.63 40.30
C GLU A 11 22.21 20.38 40.29
N LYS A 12 22.02 19.82 39.09
CA LYS A 12 21.18 18.67 38.76
C LYS A 12 21.56 17.38 39.50
N THR A 13 20.56 16.59 39.89
CA THR A 13 20.67 15.13 39.91
C THR A 13 19.30 14.51 39.61
N ASP A 14 18.83 14.65 38.37
CA ASP A 14 17.72 13.84 37.88
C ASP A 14 18.28 12.45 37.55
N GLN A 15 18.01 11.50 38.44
CA GLN A 15 18.24 10.08 38.20
C GLN A 15 17.25 9.62 37.12
N SER A 16 17.72 9.54 35.88
CA SER A 16 17.19 8.52 34.97
C SER A 16 17.65 7.16 35.49
N THR A 17 16.75 6.20 35.70
CA THR A 17 16.90 4.84 35.14
C THR A 17 15.68 3.96 35.44
N HIS A 18 15.10 3.48 34.35
CA HIS A 18 14.39 2.21 34.17
C HIS A 18 13.20 1.88 35.07
N SER A 19 12.03 2.33 34.64
CA SER A 19 10.85 1.47 34.66
C SER A 19 11.03 0.38 33.59
N ASP A 20 11.70 -0.72 33.96
CA ASP A 20 11.61 -1.98 33.23
C ASP A 20 10.25 -2.61 33.53
N ASP A 21 9.18 -2.06 32.93
CA ASP A 21 8.02 -2.89 32.67
C ASP A 21 8.44 -3.86 31.55
N PRO A 22 8.33 -5.18 31.73
CA PRO A 22 8.52 -6.09 30.62
C PRO A 22 7.47 -5.72 29.57
N GLU A 23 7.93 -5.18 28.43
CA GLU A 23 7.10 -5.03 27.24
C GLU A 23 6.33 -6.34 27.08
N ALA A 24 4.99 -6.25 27.15
CA ALA A 24 4.15 -7.37 26.85
C ALA A 24 4.67 -7.97 25.52
N PRO A 25 4.87 -9.30 25.43
CA PRO A 25 5.33 -9.89 24.18
C PRO A 25 4.42 -9.36 23.07
N PRO A 26 4.98 -8.89 21.95
CA PRO A 26 4.17 -8.29 20.89
C PRO A 26 3.03 -9.26 20.59
N GLU A 27 1.79 -8.77 20.70
CA GLU A 27 0.63 -9.56 20.31
C GLU A 27 0.87 -9.99 18.88
N ILE A 28 1.09 -11.29 18.68
CA ILE A 28 1.20 -11.87 17.35
C ILE A 28 -0.20 -11.78 16.79
N ASP A 29 -0.46 -10.76 15.98
CA ASP A 29 -1.69 -10.62 15.21
C ASP A 29 -1.80 -11.86 14.32
N PHE A 30 -2.71 -12.75 14.67
CA PHE A 30 -2.84 -14.06 14.04
C PHE A 30 -3.50 -13.88 12.67
N ASP A 31 -2.73 -14.03 11.60
CA ASP A 31 -3.29 -13.99 10.25
C ASP A 31 -4.05 -15.29 9.98
N TYR A 32 -5.35 -15.15 9.76
CA TYR A 32 -6.23 -16.23 9.36
C TYR A 32 -5.72 -16.95 8.09
N VAL A 33 -5.05 -16.24 7.18
CA VAL A 33 -4.40 -16.88 6.01
C VAL A 33 -3.30 -17.85 6.42
N ASP A 34 -2.57 -17.59 7.52
CA ASP A 34 -1.55 -18.52 8.03
C ASP A 34 -2.17 -19.83 8.50
N LEU A 35 -3.41 -19.78 9.03
CA LEU A 35 -4.18 -20.97 9.40
C LEU A 35 -4.59 -21.80 8.17
N MET A 36 -4.93 -21.13 7.06
CA MET A 36 -5.24 -21.81 5.80
C MET A 36 -4.00 -22.42 5.13
N LEU A 37 -2.83 -21.83 5.39
CA LEU A 37 -1.54 -22.27 4.89
C LEU A 37 -0.78 -23.15 5.90
N ASP A 38 -1.47 -23.73 6.90
CA ASP A 38 -0.81 -24.56 7.91
C ASP A 38 -0.03 -25.71 7.26
N GLY A 39 1.21 -25.90 7.70
CA GLY A 39 2.16 -26.83 7.09
C GLY A 39 2.88 -26.34 5.82
N ASP A 40 2.52 -25.18 5.26
CA ASP A 40 3.22 -24.53 4.15
C ASP A 40 3.88 -23.20 4.56
N LEU A 41 4.96 -23.32 5.33
CA LEU A 41 5.74 -22.18 5.83
C LEU A 41 6.28 -21.28 4.70
N LYS A 42 6.57 -21.84 3.52
CA LYS A 42 7.06 -21.06 2.38
C LYS A 42 5.99 -20.08 1.90
N SER A 43 4.76 -20.56 1.74
CA SER A 43 3.63 -19.73 1.32
C SER A 43 3.24 -18.71 2.39
N GLN A 44 3.29 -19.05 3.68
CA GLN A 44 3.07 -18.09 4.79
C GLN A 44 4.06 -16.91 4.74
N VAL A 45 5.35 -17.22 4.59
CA VAL A 45 6.40 -16.19 4.51
C VAL A 45 6.23 -15.32 3.26
N ASN A 46 5.95 -15.93 2.11
CA ASN A 46 5.71 -15.18 0.87
C ASN A 46 4.49 -14.27 0.99
N TYR A 47 3.37 -14.78 1.49
CA TYR A 47 2.16 -14.00 1.69
C TYR A 47 2.41 -12.81 2.64
N SER A 48 3.18 -13.03 3.72
CA SER A 48 3.57 -11.96 4.63
C SER A 48 4.39 -10.86 3.94
N PHE A 49 5.32 -11.21 3.05
CA PHE A 49 6.04 -10.21 2.24
C PHE A 49 5.12 -9.43 1.32
N VAL A 50 4.21 -10.13 0.63
CA VAL A 50 3.24 -9.48 -0.27
C VAL A 50 2.32 -8.54 0.49
N LYS A 51 1.82 -8.97 1.67
CA LYS A 51 1.01 -8.16 2.58
C LYS A 51 1.75 -6.89 3.04
N ALA A 52 3.04 -7.00 3.37
CA ALA A 52 3.85 -5.85 3.78
C ALA A 52 4.05 -4.84 2.62
N ILE A 53 4.30 -5.34 1.41
CA ILE A 53 4.39 -4.50 0.19
C ILE A 53 3.05 -3.81 -0.06
N ALA A 54 1.95 -4.56 0.06
CA ALA A 54 0.61 -4.05 -0.15
C ALA A 54 0.27 -2.93 0.85
N ALA A 55 0.57 -3.14 2.13
CA ALA A 55 0.35 -2.14 3.19
C ALA A 55 1.16 -0.85 2.95
N ALA A 56 2.42 -0.97 2.50
CA ALA A 56 3.25 0.20 2.20
C ALA A 56 2.68 1.03 1.03
N LEU A 57 2.15 0.37 0.00
CA LEU A 57 1.44 1.05 -1.10
C LEU A 57 0.10 1.63 -0.61
N ASP A 58 -0.66 0.88 0.18
CA ASP A 58 -1.99 1.26 0.65
C ASP A 58 -1.98 2.52 1.50
N GLU A 59 -0.97 2.67 2.36
CA GLU A 59 -0.77 3.88 3.15
C GLU A 59 -0.65 5.11 2.26
N LYS A 60 0.14 5.03 1.18
CA LYS A 60 0.38 6.17 0.28
C LYS A 60 -0.78 6.41 -0.68
N VAL A 61 -1.43 5.36 -1.17
CA VAL A 61 -2.66 5.48 -1.97
C VAL A 61 -3.75 6.15 -1.14
N SER A 62 -3.95 5.72 0.12
CA SER A 62 -4.99 6.31 0.98
C SER A 62 -4.76 7.80 1.24
N LEU A 63 -3.51 8.22 1.46
CA LEU A 63 -3.16 9.64 1.58
C LEU A 63 -3.51 10.44 0.31
N LEU A 64 -3.24 9.88 -0.87
CA LEU A 64 -3.55 10.51 -2.16
C LEU A 64 -5.05 10.51 -2.47
N GLU A 65 -5.79 9.45 -2.10
CA GLU A 65 -7.25 9.42 -2.22
C GLU A 65 -7.92 10.47 -1.34
N ASP A 66 -7.42 10.69 -0.12
CA ASP A 66 -7.92 11.74 0.75
C ASP A 66 -7.57 13.13 0.22
N ALA A 67 -6.38 13.30 -0.38
CA ALA A 67 -6.03 14.53 -1.08
C ALA A 67 -6.94 14.78 -2.30
N GLU A 68 -7.22 13.76 -3.10
CA GLU A 68 -8.14 13.79 -4.25
C GLU A 68 -9.53 14.28 -3.82
N LYS A 69 -10.14 13.66 -2.80
CA LYS A 69 -11.45 14.07 -2.27
C LYS A 69 -11.48 15.52 -1.79
N ASN A 70 -10.40 15.96 -1.11
CA ASN A 70 -10.29 17.33 -0.60
C ASN A 70 -10.18 18.36 -1.73
N ILE A 71 -9.43 18.04 -2.78
CA ILE A 71 -9.27 18.90 -3.97
C ILE A 71 -10.58 18.96 -4.75
N GLU A 72 -11.24 17.83 -5.01
CA GLU A 72 -12.54 17.77 -5.69
C GLU A 72 -13.63 18.56 -4.96
N SER A 73 -13.53 18.66 -3.63
CA SER A 73 -14.46 19.43 -2.79
C SER A 73 -14.12 20.93 -2.71
N SER A 74 -12.98 21.35 -3.26
CA SER A 74 -12.52 22.73 -3.24
C SER A 74 -12.88 23.47 -4.54
N GLU A 75 -13.07 24.79 -4.48
CA GLU A 75 -13.41 25.63 -5.67
C GLU A 75 -12.18 25.97 -6.54
N GLY A 76 -11.14 25.13 -6.52
CA GLY A 76 -9.91 25.34 -7.31
C GLY A 76 -10.10 25.09 -8.81
N GLU A 77 -9.33 25.78 -9.65
CA GLU A 77 -9.32 25.55 -11.11
C GLU A 77 -8.45 24.34 -11.50
N GLU A 78 -7.48 23.97 -10.67
CA GLU A 78 -6.54 22.87 -10.92
C GLU A 78 -7.11 21.53 -10.44
N SER A 79 -6.98 20.50 -11.27
CA SER A 79 -7.44 19.14 -10.94
C SER A 79 -6.47 18.41 -10.00
N PHE A 80 -6.92 17.34 -9.34
CA PHE A 80 -6.05 16.47 -8.55
C PHE A 80 -4.85 15.96 -9.35
N ALA A 81 -5.07 15.53 -10.60
CA ALA A 81 -4.02 15.03 -11.48
C ALA A 81 -2.95 16.10 -11.81
N GLU A 82 -3.33 17.37 -11.80
CA GLU A 82 -2.40 18.48 -11.98
C GLU A 82 -1.57 18.75 -10.73
N ILE A 83 -2.25 18.85 -9.58
CA ILE A 83 -1.60 19.20 -8.31
C ILE A 83 -0.68 18.07 -7.83
N ALA A 84 -1.13 16.82 -7.94
CA ALA A 84 -0.43 15.64 -7.42
C ALA A 84 0.41 14.92 -8.49
N LEU A 85 0.71 15.58 -9.62
CA LEU A 85 1.53 15.01 -10.70
C LEU A 85 2.82 14.34 -10.18
N PRO A 86 3.67 15.01 -9.37
CA PRO A 86 4.94 14.41 -8.97
C PRO A 86 4.74 13.19 -8.05
N GLU A 87 3.73 13.20 -7.18
CA GLU A 87 3.42 12.06 -6.31
C GLU A 87 2.88 10.87 -7.11
N ILE A 88 2.01 11.12 -8.09
CA ILE A 88 1.47 10.07 -8.98
C ILE A 88 2.60 9.44 -9.80
N GLU A 89 3.51 10.24 -10.37
CA GLU A 89 4.66 9.73 -11.10
C GLU A 89 5.60 8.92 -10.21
N ALA A 90 5.84 9.36 -8.97
CA ALA A 90 6.68 8.64 -8.02
C ALA A 90 6.08 7.28 -7.62
N MET A 91 4.76 7.23 -7.38
CA MET A 91 4.05 5.97 -7.08
C MET A 91 4.11 5.00 -8.27
N ALA A 92 3.94 5.53 -9.49
CA ALA A 92 4.04 4.75 -10.72
C ALA A 92 5.45 4.17 -10.94
N GLN A 93 6.49 4.98 -10.72
CA GLN A 93 7.88 4.54 -10.78
C GLN A 93 8.21 3.52 -9.68
N ALA A 94 7.65 3.67 -8.48
CA ALA A 94 7.84 2.68 -7.41
C ALA A 94 7.33 1.27 -7.79
N LEU A 95 6.29 1.18 -8.62
CA LEU A 95 5.80 -0.10 -9.14
C LEU A 95 6.67 -0.67 -10.26
N THR A 96 7.21 0.18 -11.14
CA THR A 96 7.87 -0.26 -12.39
C THR A 96 9.39 -0.34 -12.30
N GLU A 97 10.00 0.53 -11.49
CA GLU A 97 11.44 0.66 -11.28
C GLU A 97 11.87 0.28 -9.85
N GLY A 98 10.89 -0.04 -8.99
CA GLY A 98 11.13 -0.40 -7.59
C GLY A 98 11.80 -1.77 -7.39
N CYS A 99 11.90 -2.17 -6.12
CA CYS A 99 12.63 -3.37 -5.71
C CYS A 99 11.82 -4.68 -5.80
N VAL A 100 10.54 -4.62 -6.18
CA VAL A 100 9.62 -5.75 -6.16
C VAL A 100 9.43 -6.31 -7.57
N ASP A 101 9.69 -7.61 -7.73
CA ASP A 101 9.33 -8.35 -8.95
C ASP A 101 7.91 -8.90 -8.83
N PHE A 102 6.94 -8.11 -9.29
CA PHE A 102 5.51 -8.46 -9.24
C PHE A 102 5.16 -9.70 -10.08
N SER A 103 6.01 -10.12 -11.03
CA SER A 103 5.74 -11.31 -11.84
C SER A 103 5.74 -12.62 -11.05
N ARG A 104 6.23 -12.58 -9.80
CA ARG A 104 6.30 -13.73 -8.90
C ARG A 104 5.16 -13.78 -7.87
N ILE A 105 4.32 -12.75 -7.84
CA ILE A 105 3.19 -12.66 -6.92
C ILE A 105 2.00 -13.41 -7.53
N HIS A 106 1.45 -14.35 -6.79
CA HIS A 106 0.28 -15.12 -7.18
C HIS A 106 -0.99 -14.30 -6.95
N PHE A 107 -2.02 -14.60 -7.73
CA PHE A 107 -3.25 -13.84 -7.71
C PHE A 107 -3.90 -13.80 -6.32
N TRP A 108 -3.90 -14.92 -5.59
CA TRP A 108 -4.42 -14.99 -4.22
C TRP A 108 -3.56 -14.26 -3.19
N GLU A 109 -2.27 -14.02 -3.49
CA GLU A 109 -1.40 -13.23 -2.61
C GLU A 109 -1.70 -11.74 -2.76
N ALA A 110 -2.28 -11.29 -3.89
CA ALA A 110 -2.51 -9.87 -4.18
C ALA A 110 -3.96 -9.38 -3.97
N CYS A 111 -4.87 -10.30 -3.63
CA CYS A 111 -6.29 -10.02 -3.39
C CYS A 111 -6.93 -11.14 -2.56
N GLU A 112 -8.13 -10.92 -2.01
CA GLU A 112 -8.83 -11.94 -1.22
C GLU A 112 -9.66 -12.84 -2.15
N THR A 113 -9.22 -14.09 -2.30
CA THR A 113 -9.88 -15.09 -3.17
C THR A 113 -10.75 -16.08 -2.39
N ALA A 114 -10.65 -16.11 -1.06
CA ALA A 114 -11.42 -16.97 -0.18
C ALA A 114 -11.61 -16.31 1.20
N GLU A 115 -12.70 -16.68 1.89
CA GLU A 115 -12.93 -16.37 3.30
C GLU A 115 -12.70 -17.60 4.17
N ILE A 116 -12.41 -17.41 5.45
CA ILE A 116 -12.41 -18.53 6.40
C ILE A 116 -13.83 -18.93 6.74
N ALA A 117 -14.11 -20.21 6.50
CA ALA A 117 -15.27 -20.88 7.01
C ALA A 117 -14.87 -21.99 8.01
N TRP A 118 -15.84 -22.45 8.79
CA TRP A 118 -15.62 -23.43 9.85
C TRP A 118 -16.51 -24.65 9.63
N GLU A 119 -15.91 -25.83 9.62
CA GLU A 119 -16.62 -27.09 9.69
C GLU A 119 -16.71 -27.52 11.17
N GLU A 120 -17.93 -27.73 11.67
CA GLU A 120 -18.18 -28.10 13.06
C GLU A 120 -18.58 -29.57 13.16
N SER A 121 -17.86 -30.34 13.97
CA SER A 121 -18.29 -31.68 14.36
C SER A 121 -19.08 -31.60 15.66
N LYS A 122 -20.24 -32.26 15.71
CA LYS A 122 -21.13 -32.27 16.89
C LYS A 122 -21.23 -33.66 17.50
N ASP A 123 -21.37 -33.74 18.82
CA ASP A 123 -21.66 -34.98 19.54
C ASP A 123 -23.13 -35.41 19.38
N GLU A 124 -23.50 -36.52 20.01
CA GLU A 124 -24.86 -37.07 20.00
C GLU A 124 -25.91 -36.14 20.64
N GLU A 125 -25.48 -35.20 21.49
CA GLU A 125 -26.31 -34.20 22.16
C GLU A 125 -26.42 -32.90 21.34
N GLY A 126 -25.68 -32.80 20.22
CA GLY A 126 -25.63 -31.64 19.34
C GLY A 126 -24.63 -30.56 19.75
N ASN A 127 -23.77 -30.82 20.75
CA ASN A 127 -22.72 -29.89 21.18
C ASN A 127 -21.54 -29.96 20.22
N VAL A 128 -20.95 -28.80 19.89
CA VAL A 128 -19.75 -28.72 19.03
C VAL A 128 -18.55 -29.26 19.80
N VAL A 129 -17.94 -30.33 19.29
CA VAL A 129 -16.76 -30.98 19.88
C VAL A 129 -15.47 -30.73 19.09
N ASN A 130 -15.59 -30.28 17.84
CA ASN A 130 -14.44 -29.89 17.01
C ASN A 130 -14.85 -28.78 16.03
N ARG A 131 -13.91 -27.87 15.72
CA ARG A 131 -14.06 -26.86 14.67
C ARG A 131 -12.80 -26.88 13.80
N MET A 132 -12.96 -27.13 12.51
CA MET A 132 -11.86 -27.16 11.56
C MET A 132 -12.01 -26.00 10.57
N PRO A 133 -11.00 -25.12 10.43
CA PRO A 133 -11.04 -24.03 9.45
C PRO A 133 -10.86 -24.58 8.03
N TYR A 134 -11.49 -23.95 7.06
CA TYR A 134 -11.22 -24.18 5.63
C TYR A 134 -11.40 -22.89 4.84
N GLY A 135 -10.67 -22.78 3.73
CA GLY A 135 -10.86 -21.69 2.78
C GLY A 135 -12.12 -21.92 1.95
N LYS A 136 -13.11 -21.04 2.09
CA LYS A 136 -14.29 -21.01 1.24
C LYS A 136 -14.06 -19.99 0.12
N PRO A 137 -13.89 -20.43 -1.13
CA PRO A 137 -13.62 -19.52 -2.24
C PRO A 137 -14.74 -18.50 -2.41
N HIS A 138 -14.37 -17.27 -2.79
CA HIS A 138 -15.32 -16.28 -3.27
C HIS A 138 -15.72 -16.59 -4.72
N ASP A 139 -16.96 -16.24 -5.08
CA ASP A 139 -17.41 -16.27 -6.48
C ASP A 139 -16.60 -15.28 -7.35
N GLU A 140 -16.33 -14.11 -6.78
CA GLU A 140 -15.45 -13.08 -7.36
C GLU A 140 -14.44 -12.61 -6.30
N PRO A 141 -13.16 -12.42 -6.66
CA PRO A 141 -12.14 -11.93 -5.74
C PRO A 141 -12.49 -10.55 -5.17
N LYS A 142 -12.26 -10.37 -3.86
CA LYS A 142 -12.36 -9.08 -3.16
C LYS A 142 -10.97 -8.43 -3.05
N GLU A 143 -10.90 -7.16 -2.68
CA GLU A 143 -9.63 -6.43 -2.66
C GLU A 143 -8.58 -7.04 -1.71
N GLY A 144 -8.98 -7.63 -0.59
CA GLY A 144 -8.07 -8.28 0.38
C GLY A 144 -7.01 -7.32 0.92
N ASN A 145 -5.73 -7.69 0.78
CA ASN A 145 -4.60 -6.82 1.16
C ASN A 145 -4.40 -5.61 0.22
N ARG A 146 -5.25 -5.46 -0.80
CA ARG A 146 -5.35 -4.31 -1.70
C ARG A 146 -4.16 -4.10 -2.62
N LEU A 147 -3.21 -5.04 -2.75
CA LEU A 147 -2.07 -4.86 -3.65
C LEU A 147 -2.51 -4.60 -5.10
N LEU A 148 -3.38 -5.47 -5.61
CA LEU A 148 -3.89 -5.36 -6.98
C LEU A 148 -4.77 -4.12 -7.17
N ALA A 149 -5.60 -3.79 -6.18
CA ALA A 149 -6.46 -2.61 -6.21
C ALA A 149 -5.63 -1.32 -6.25
N ASN A 150 -4.58 -1.24 -5.44
CA ASN A 150 -3.68 -0.10 -5.38
C ASN A 150 -2.89 0.09 -6.69
N ALA A 151 -2.38 -0.98 -7.29
CA ALA A 151 -1.74 -0.90 -8.60
C ALA A 151 -2.70 -0.36 -9.68
N GLN A 152 -3.97 -0.79 -9.67
CA GLN A 152 -5.00 -0.31 -10.60
C GLN A 152 -5.36 1.16 -10.36
N LYS A 153 -5.44 1.61 -9.10
CA LYS A 153 -5.71 3.00 -8.74
C LYS A 153 -4.57 3.92 -9.20
N ILE A 154 -3.31 3.52 -8.96
CA ILE A 154 -2.13 4.26 -9.43
C ILE A 154 -2.10 4.34 -10.96
N ALA A 155 -2.39 3.25 -11.66
CA ALA A 155 -2.49 3.26 -13.13
C ALA A 155 -3.57 4.22 -13.63
N THR A 156 -4.70 4.28 -12.92
CA THR A 156 -5.81 5.19 -13.26
C THR A 156 -5.40 6.65 -13.09
N TRP A 157 -4.76 6.99 -11.97
CA TRP A 157 -4.23 8.34 -11.78
C TRP A 157 -3.18 8.70 -12.83
N LEU A 158 -2.23 7.82 -13.11
CA LEU A 158 -1.20 8.08 -14.12
C LEU A 158 -1.81 8.29 -15.51
N ARG A 159 -2.87 7.53 -15.87
CA ARG A 159 -3.64 7.77 -17.10
C ARG A 159 -4.25 9.16 -17.12
N SER A 160 -4.90 9.60 -16.04
CA SER A 160 -5.46 10.95 -15.95
C SER A 160 -4.41 12.03 -16.13
N VAL A 161 -3.22 11.90 -15.50
CA VAL A 161 -2.11 12.83 -15.73
C VAL A 161 -1.64 12.77 -17.19
N HIS A 162 -1.55 11.57 -17.77
CA HIS A 162 -1.10 11.36 -19.15
C HIS A 162 -2.01 12.06 -20.16
N GLU A 163 -3.32 11.88 -20.01
CA GLU A 163 -4.37 12.55 -20.80
C GLU A 163 -4.32 14.07 -20.61
N LEU A 164 -4.20 14.55 -19.38
CA LEU A 164 -4.12 15.99 -19.09
C LEU A 164 -2.91 16.66 -19.77
N HIS A 165 -1.78 15.96 -19.87
CA HIS A 165 -0.62 16.47 -20.59
C HIS A 165 -0.85 16.55 -22.10
N ASP A 166 -1.56 15.58 -22.68
CA ASP A 166 -1.94 15.66 -24.09
C ASP A 166 -2.84 16.89 -24.36
N GLU A 167 -3.80 17.13 -23.45
CA GLU A 167 -4.73 18.27 -23.54
C GLU A 167 -4.04 19.62 -23.37
N LYS A 168 -3.14 19.76 -22.39
CA LYS A 168 -2.40 21.01 -22.12
C LYS A 168 -1.20 21.22 -23.05
N GLY A 169 -0.79 20.18 -23.76
CA GLY A 169 0.32 20.18 -24.70
C GLY A 169 1.70 19.99 -24.05
N MET A 170 2.68 19.61 -24.87
CA MET A 170 4.03 19.20 -24.44
C MET A 170 4.86 20.29 -23.76
N GLY A 171 4.39 21.53 -23.71
CA GLY A 171 5.05 22.57 -22.92
C GLY A 171 4.67 22.55 -21.43
N TRP A 172 3.59 21.86 -21.06
CA TRP A 172 2.95 22.01 -19.75
C TRP A 172 3.85 21.62 -18.58
N VAL A 173 4.49 20.46 -18.65
CA VAL A 173 5.35 19.94 -17.57
C VAL A 173 6.80 20.40 -17.67
N SER A 174 7.14 21.16 -18.72
CA SER A 174 8.50 21.67 -18.90
C SER A 174 8.72 22.92 -18.03
N PRO A 175 9.76 22.97 -17.18
CA PRO A 175 10.09 24.15 -16.38
C PRO A 175 10.25 25.45 -17.20
N TYR A 176 10.64 25.32 -18.47
CA TYR A 176 10.84 26.44 -19.40
C TYR A 176 9.81 26.48 -20.54
N GLY A 177 8.77 25.62 -20.50
CA GLY A 177 7.80 25.47 -21.60
C GLY A 177 8.36 24.88 -22.91
N CYS A 178 9.53 24.24 -22.89
CA CYS A 178 10.13 23.56 -24.04
C CYS A 178 9.34 22.29 -24.40
N PRO A 179 8.77 22.19 -25.62
CA PRO A 179 8.00 21.02 -26.04
C PRO A 179 8.80 19.72 -26.03
N GLU A 180 10.11 19.78 -26.28
CA GLU A 180 10.98 18.60 -26.30
C GLU A 180 11.09 17.95 -24.92
N ASP A 181 11.25 18.76 -23.86
CA ASP A 181 11.34 18.26 -22.48
C ASP A 181 10.03 17.62 -22.03
N GLY A 182 8.89 18.23 -22.38
CA GLY A 182 7.59 17.62 -22.07
C GLY A 182 7.28 16.41 -22.94
N GLN A 183 7.73 16.36 -24.20
CA GLN A 183 7.62 15.11 -24.98
C GLN A 183 8.37 13.96 -24.29
N HIS A 184 9.58 14.21 -23.81
CA HIS A 184 10.33 13.20 -23.04
C HIS A 184 9.60 12.76 -21.76
N ALA A 185 8.99 13.69 -21.02
CA ALA A 185 8.17 13.35 -19.85
C ALA A 185 6.88 12.61 -20.24
N TYR A 186 6.27 12.95 -21.36
CA TYR A 186 5.09 12.28 -21.90
C TYR A 186 5.40 10.82 -22.24
N ASP A 187 6.47 10.59 -23.01
CA ASP A 187 6.91 9.26 -23.43
C ASP A 187 7.28 8.38 -22.23
N ARG A 188 8.03 8.93 -21.25
CA ARG A 188 8.36 8.20 -20.01
C ARG A 188 7.12 7.77 -19.24
N ARG A 189 6.10 8.62 -19.13
CA ARG A 189 4.84 8.23 -18.48
C ARG A 189 4.11 7.14 -19.26
N ALA A 190 4.13 7.18 -20.59
CA ALA A 190 3.54 6.12 -21.41
C ALA A 190 4.25 4.76 -21.19
N GLU A 191 5.58 4.76 -21.13
CA GLU A 191 6.37 3.57 -20.81
C GLU A 191 6.06 3.03 -19.40
N CYS A 192 6.00 3.93 -18.41
CA CYS A 192 5.66 3.57 -17.05
C CYS A 192 4.23 2.99 -16.96
N LEU A 193 3.26 3.61 -17.64
CA LEU A 193 1.89 3.11 -17.68
C LEU A 193 1.80 1.70 -18.29
N ALA A 194 2.48 1.47 -19.41
CA ALA A 194 2.56 0.15 -20.02
C ALA A 194 3.20 -0.89 -19.09
N GLY A 195 4.18 -0.46 -18.29
CA GLY A 195 4.79 -1.27 -17.23
C GLY A 195 3.80 -1.67 -16.13
N ILE A 196 3.02 -0.72 -15.63
CA ILE A 196 2.00 -0.99 -14.59
C ILE A 196 0.89 -1.88 -15.14
N ASP A 197 0.38 -1.62 -16.34
CA ASP A 197 -0.64 -2.45 -16.97
C ASP A 197 -0.15 -3.90 -17.15
N LYS A 198 1.11 -4.08 -17.54
CA LYS A 198 1.74 -5.40 -17.61
C LYS A 198 1.81 -6.08 -16.24
N ILE A 199 2.21 -5.36 -15.19
CA ILE A 199 2.25 -5.88 -13.81
C ILE A 199 0.85 -6.36 -13.39
N ILE A 200 -0.18 -5.54 -13.60
CA ILE A 200 -1.57 -5.86 -13.26
C ILE A 200 -2.02 -7.15 -13.96
N GLU A 201 -1.77 -7.25 -15.27
CA GLU A 201 -2.18 -8.43 -16.04
C GLU A 201 -1.39 -9.69 -15.67
N GLN A 202 -0.09 -9.56 -15.36
CA GLN A 202 0.72 -10.68 -14.87
C GLN A 202 0.20 -11.22 -13.53
N VAL A 203 -0.09 -10.35 -12.56
CA VAL A 203 -0.64 -10.75 -11.26
C VAL A 203 -1.99 -11.44 -11.42
N LYS A 204 -2.89 -10.90 -12.25
CA LYS A 204 -4.20 -11.51 -12.54
C LYS A 204 -4.09 -12.90 -13.20
N ALA A 205 -3.09 -13.08 -14.05
CA ALA A 205 -2.85 -14.32 -14.77
C ALA A 205 -2.13 -15.38 -13.95
N ASN A 206 -1.40 -14.98 -12.90
CA ASN A 206 -0.63 -15.90 -12.04
C ASN A 206 -1.52 -16.61 -11.02
N ARG A 207 -2.44 -17.44 -11.52
CA ARG A 207 -3.34 -18.26 -10.71
C ARG A 207 -2.70 -19.62 -10.45
N ASP A 208 -2.78 -20.08 -9.21
CA ASP A 208 -2.41 -21.47 -8.88
C ASP A 208 -3.42 -22.42 -9.53
N VAL A 209 -2.90 -23.42 -10.27
CA VAL A 209 -3.66 -24.47 -10.96
C VAL A 209 -3.59 -25.77 -10.17
#